data_AF-A0A6C2C7N3-F1
#
_entry.id   AF-A0A6C2C7N3-F1
#
_cell.length_a   1.000
_cell.length_b   1.000
_cell.length_c   1.000
_cell.angle_alpha   90.00
_cell.angle_beta   90.00
_cell.angle_gamma   90.00
#
_symmetry.space_group_name_H-M   'P 1'
#
loop_
_entity.id
_entity.type
_entity.pdbx_description
1 polymer ?
#
loop_
_entity_poly.entity_id
_entity_poly.type
_entity_poly.pdbx_seq_one_letter_code
_entity_poly.pdbx_strand_id
1 'polypeptide(L)'
;MGKLTKNETVFLNLLYDFILDPSITERERKIGVYAKQDIESGRYPVGVINQVMATFQQESLKVNLTASASEFYDKLGPILNKIAPLGTNRGSMLVNRSYLD
;
A
#
# COMPACT_ATOMS: atom_id res chain seq x y z
N MET A 1 -20.70 1.24 5.44
CA MET A 1 -19.56 0.70 4.67
C MET A 1 -20.00 -0.57 3.97
N GLY A 2 -19.73 -0.72 2.67
CA GLY A 2 -19.98 -1.96 1.94
C GLY A 2 -19.06 -3.09 2.43
N LYS A 3 -19.44 -4.35 2.22
CA LYS A 3 -18.64 -5.50 2.59
C LYS A 3 -17.35 -5.54 1.75
N LEU A 4 -16.19 -5.62 2.41
CA LEU A 4 -14.90 -5.77 1.73
C LEU A 4 -14.87 -7.07 0.92
N THR A 5 -14.28 -7.01 -0.26
CA THR A 5 -13.99 -8.18 -1.09
C THR A 5 -12.87 -9.01 -0.48
N LYS A 6 -12.78 -10.30 -0.85
CA LYS A 6 -11.72 -11.20 -0.39
C LYS A 6 -10.32 -10.64 -0.65
N ASN A 7 -10.12 -10.00 -1.80
CA ASN A 7 -8.82 -9.45 -2.18
C ASN A 7 -8.47 -8.18 -1.40
N GLU A 8 -9.46 -7.35 -1.05
CA GLU A 8 -9.26 -6.20 -0.17
C GLU A 8 -8.94 -6.64 1.27
N THR A 9 -9.55 -7.72 1.77
CA THR A 9 -9.18 -8.33 3.05
C THR A 9 -7.73 -8.83 3.05
N VAL A 10 -7.27 -9.43 1.94
CA VAL A 10 -5.87 -9.87 1.81
C VAL A 10 -4.91 -8.69 1.92
N PHE A 11 -5.21 -7.56 1.25
CA PHE A 11 -4.41 -6.35 1.38
C PHE A 11 -4.37 -5.85 2.83
N LEU A 12 -5.52 -5.80 3.50
CA LEU A 12 -5.59 -5.33 4.88
C LEU A 12 -4.75 -6.18 5.83
N ASN A 13 -4.87 -7.50 5.74
CA ASN A 13 -4.06 -8.39 6.58
C ASN A 13 -2.56 -8.17 6.34
N LEU A 14 -2.16 -8.09 5.07
CA LEU A 14 -0.77 -7.82 4.70
C LEU A 14 -0.27 -6.47 5.26
N LEU A 15 -1.12 -5.44 5.22
CA LEU A 15 -0.81 -4.13 5.77
C LEU A 15 -0.65 -4.15 7.29
N TYR A 16 -1.52 -4.88 8.01
CA TYR A 16 -1.42 -5.04 9.46
C TYR A 16 -0.15 -5.80 9.86
N ASP A 17 0.15 -6.90 9.18
CA ASP A 17 1.36 -7.69 9.43
C ASP A 17 2.62 -6.83 9.21
N PHE A 18 2.65 -6.04 8.13
CA PHE A 18 3.72 -5.09 7.86
C PHE A 18 3.86 -4.03 8.98
N ILE A 19 2.77 -3.41 9.42
CA ILE A 19 2.79 -2.40 10.50
C ILE A 19 3.29 -2.99 11.82
N LEU A 20 3.13 -4.28 12.05
CA LEU A 20 3.56 -4.96 13.28
C LEU A 20 4.97 -5.55 13.19
N ASP A 21 5.59 -5.54 12.02
CA ASP A 21 6.91 -6.11 11.81
C ASP A 21 7.97 -5.33 12.62
N PRO A 22 8.73 -5.97 13.53
CA PRO A 22 9.78 -5.29 14.28
C PRO A 22 11.05 -4.99 13.46
N SER A 23 11.18 -5.59 12.27
CA SER A 23 12.37 -5.45 11.40
C SER A 23 12.33 -4.24 10.47
N ILE A 24 11.18 -3.58 10.34
CA ILE A 24 11.03 -2.37 9.53
C ILE A 24 11.38 -1.12 10.35
N THR A 25 11.85 -0.09 9.67
CA THR A 25 12.14 1.20 10.28
C THR A 25 10.85 1.95 10.66
N GLU A 26 10.98 2.93 11.55
CA GLU A 26 9.85 3.80 11.90
C GLU A 26 9.31 4.59 10.70
N ARG A 27 10.20 4.99 9.77
CA ARG A 27 9.81 5.71 8.55
C ARG A 27 8.98 4.82 7.62
N GLU A 28 9.35 3.56 7.47
CA GLU A 28 8.59 2.58 6.70
C GLU A 28 7.26 2.25 7.38
N ARG A 29 7.26 2.05 8.70
CA ARG A 29 6.04 1.80 9.50
C ARG A 29 5.02 2.93 9.34
N LYS A 30 5.50 4.18 9.31
CA LYS A 30 4.66 5.36 9.11
C LYS A 30 3.87 5.33 7.81
N ILE A 31 4.44 4.79 6.72
CA ILE A 31 3.74 4.59 5.44
C ILE A 31 2.54 3.64 5.65
N GLY A 32 2.76 2.53 6.34
CA GLY A 32 1.71 1.56 6.65
C GLY A 32 0.61 2.16 7.52
N VAL A 33 0.97 2.93 8.55
CA VAL A 33 0.01 3.60 9.44
C VAL A 33 -0.87 4.59 8.68
N TYR A 34 -0.30 5.39 7.77
CA TYR A 34 -1.08 6.30 6.93
C TYR A 34 -2.02 5.56 5.97
N ALA A 35 -1.53 4.50 5.33
CA ALA A 35 -2.36 3.67 4.49
C ALA A 35 -3.53 3.05 5.26
N LYS A 36 -3.31 2.62 6.50
CA LYS A 36 -4.35 2.09 7.38
C LYS A 36 -5.41 3.17 7.68
N GLN A 37 -4.98 4.37 8.06
CA GLN A 37 -5.89 5.50 8.33
C GLN A 37 -6.75 5.83 7.11
N ASP A 38 -6.17 5.81 5.91
CA ASP A 38 -6.90 6.06 4.68
C ASP A 38 -7.99 4.99 4.42
N ILE A 39 -7.68 3.71 4.64
CA ILE A 39 -8.69 2.65 4.51
C ILE A 39 -9.79 2.82 5.56
N GLU A 40 -9.43 3.12 6.81
CA GLU A 40 -10.39 3.35 7.90
C GLU A 40 -11.29 4.57 7.63
N SER A 41 -10.79 5.59 6.93
CA SER A 41 -11.58 6.74 6.47
C SER A 41 -12.50 6.44 5.29
N GLY A 42 -12.46 5.22 4.74
CA GLY A 42 -13.29 4.79 3.62
C GLY A 42 -12.69 5.09 2.25
N ARG A 43 -11.40 5.42 2.17
CA ARG A 43 -10.72 5.61 0.88
C ARG A 43 -10.65 4.29 0.12
N TYR A 44 -10.82 4.38 -1.20
CA TYR A 44 -10.84 3.20 -2.07
C TYR A 44 -9.50 2.42 -2.03
N PRO A 45 -9.51 1.10 -1.75
CA PRO A 45 -8.28 0.33 -1.53
C PRO A 45 -7.27 0.35 -2.68
N VAL A 46 -7.74 0.40 -3.93
CA VAL A 46 -6.86 0.53 -5.12
C VAL A 46 -6.05 1.83 -5.05
N GLY A 47 -6.70 2.93 -4.67
CA GLY A 47 -6.03 4.23 -4.52
C GLY A 47 -4.98 4.20 -3.42
N VAL A 48 -5.32 3.57 -2.29
CA VAL A 48 -4.39 3.38 -1.16
C VAL A 48 -3.18 2.55 -1.58
N ILE A 49 -3.38 1.41 -2.24
CA ILE A 49 -2.28 0.53 -2.69
C ILE A 49 -1.37 1.27 -3.66
N ASN A 50 -1.94 1.97 -4.65
CA ASN A 50 -1.14 2.77 -5.59
C ASN A 50 -0.31 3.83 -4.86
N GLN A 51 -0.88 4.50 -3.85
CA GLN A 51 -0.16 5.50 -3.07
C GLN A 51 0.95 4.88 -2.21
N VAL A 52 0.72 3.72 -1.60
CA VAL A 52 1.75 2.97 -0.88
C VAL A 52 2.89 2.63 -1.83
N MET A 53 2.59 2.04 -2.99
CA MET A 53 3.60 1.68 -3.99
C MET A 53 4.41 2.91 -4.45
N ALA A 54 3.74 4.03 -4.77
CA ALA A 54 4.41 5.27 -5.15
C ALA A 54 5.32 5.82 -4.05
N THR A 55 4.86 5.76 -2.79
CA THR A 55 5.65 6.19 -1.62
C THR A 55 6.90 5.33 -1.47
N PHE A 56 6.77 4.00 -1.48
CA PHE A 56 7.92 3.09 -1.37
C PHE A 56 8.91 3.25 -2.53
N GLN A 57 8.40 3.43 -3.76
CA GLN A 57 9.25 3.69 -4.91
C GLN A 57 10.07 4.97 -4.70
N GLN A 58 9.46 6.05 -4.24
CA GLN A 58 10.19 7.29 -3.94
C GLN A 58 11.17 7.13 -2.78
N GLU A 59 10.79 6.42 -1.73
CA GLU A 59 11.67 6.15 -0.59
C GLU A 59 12.88 5.33 -1.02
N SER A 60 12.71 4.32 -1.89
CA SER A 60 13.81 3.50 -2.42
C SER A 60 14.86 4.30 -3.20
N LEU A 61 14.48 5.47 -3.74
CA LEU A 61 15.41 6.39 -4.42
C LEU A 61 16.21 7.26 -3.44
N LYS A 62 15.69 7.47 -2.22
CA LYS A 62 16.32 8.30 -1.18
C LYS A 62 17.17 7.47 -0.23
N VAL A 63 16.66 6.30 0.16
CA VAL A 63 17.23 5.39 1.17
C VAL A 63 16.98 3.94 0.76
N ASN A 64 17.85 3.03 1.21
CA ASN A 64 17.59 1.61 1.02
C ASN A 64 16.44 1.15 1.91
N LEU A 65 15.46 0.47 1.32
CA LEU A 65 14.40 -0.20 2.06
C LEU A 65 14.97 -1.39 2.85
N THR A 66 14.34 -1.70 3.98
CA THR A 66 14.57 -2.96 4.66
C THR A 66 14.13 -4.13 3.77
N ALA A 67 14.68 -5.31 4.04
CA ALA A 67 14.30 -6.52 3.29
C ALA A 67 12.78 -6.79 3.42
N SER A 68 12.24 -6.64 4.62
CA SER A 68 10.82 -6.85 4.89
C SER A 68 9.93 -5.79 4.22
N ALA A 69 10.37 -4.53 4.17
CA ALA A 69 9.65 -3.49 3.42
C ALA A 69 9.68 -3.73 1.90
N SER A 70 10.80 -4.22 1.38
CA SER A 70 10.91 -4.62 -0.04
C SER A 70 9.99 -5.79 -0.36
N GLU A 71 9.96 -6.82 0.50
CA GLU A 71 9.05 -7.96 0.34
C GLU A 71 7.57 -7.54 0.41
N PHE A 72 7.23 -6.63 1.32
CA PHE A 72 5.90 -6.05 1.38
C PHE A 72 5.53 -5.32 0.09
N TYR A 73 6.42 -4.46 -0.41
CA TYR A 73 6.23 -3.73 -1.67
C TYR A 73 6.01 -4.66 -2.87
N ASP A 74 6.81 -5.73 -3.00
CA ASP A 74 6.70 -6.70 -4.09
C ASP A 74 5.36 -7.44 -4.11
N LYS A 75 4.74 -7.65 -2.94
CA LYS A 75 3.42 -8.29 -2.82
C LYS A 75 2.27 -7.38 -3.29
N LEU A 76 2.46 -6.07 -3.36
CA LEU A 76 1.38 -5.12 -3.70
C LEU A 76 0.96 -5.21 -5.17
N GLY A 77 1.89 -5.40 -6.10
CA GLY A 77 1.59 -5.51 -7.54
C GLY A 77 0.62 -6.66 -7.87
N PRO A 78 0.88 -7.89 -7.41
CA PRO A 78 -0.05 -9.01 -7.55
C PRO A 78 -1.42 -8.77 -6.92
N ILE A 79 -1.48 -8.11 -5.75
CA ILE A 79 -2.75 -7.76 -5.09
C ILE A 79 -3.53 -6.75 -5.92
N LEU A 80 -2.87 -5.68 -6.37
CA LEU A 80 -3.45 -4.63 -7.21
C LEU A 80 -4.09 -5.22 -8.47
N ASN A 81 -3.40 -6.15 -9.13
CA ASN A 81 -3.92 -6.84 -10.31
C ASN A 81 -5.16 -7.70 -10.02
N LYS A 82 -5.32 -8.21 -8.79
CA LYS A 82 -6.50 -8.98 -8.38
C LYS A 82 -7.71 -8.10 -8.02
N ILE A 83 -7.49 -6.90 -7.47
CA ILE A 83 -8.58 -5.99 -7.08
C ILE A 83 -9.04 -5.08 -8.23
N ALA A 84 -8.14 -4.72 -9.13
CA ALA A 84 -8.44 -3.86 -10.27
C ALA A 84 -7.78 -4.44 -11.52
N PRO A 85 -8.39 -5.43 -12.21
CA PRO A 85 -7.79 -6.12 -13.35
C PRO A 85 -7.33 -5.19 -14.48
N LEU A 86 -6.44 -5.71 -15.33
CA LEU A 86 -5.96 -5.03 -16.54
C LEU A 86 -7.16 -4.64 -17.42
N GLY A 87 -7.25 -3.38 -17.84
CA GLY A 87 -8.40 -2.82 -18.55
C GLY A 87 -9.33 -1.94 -17.70
N THR A 88 -9.17 -1.96 -16.37
CA THR A 88 -9.76 -0.91 -15.50
C THR A 88 -9.06 0.42 -15.83
N ASN A 89 -9.80 1.55 -15.88
CA ASN A 89 -9.20 2.87 -16.13
C ASN A 89 -8.36 3.31 -14.91
N ARG A 90 -7.17 2.72 -14.76
CA ARG A 90 -6.24 2.98 -13.65
C ARG A 90 -5.63 4.37 -13.75
N GLY A 91 -5.57 4.96 -14.95
CA GLY A 91 -4.97 6.27 -15.22
C GLY A 91 -5.59 7.42 -14.41
N SER A 92 -6.91 7.42 -14.23
CA SER A 92 -7.60 8.43 -13.40
C SER A 92 -7.41 8.21 -11.89
N MET A 93 -6.91 7.04 -11.49
CA MET A 93 -6.69 6.64 -10.09
C MET A 93 -5.23 6.84 -9.63
N LEU A 94 -4.35 7.29 -10.52
CA LEU A 94 -2.91 7.44 -10.30
C LEU A 94 -2.50 8.82 -9.74
N VAL A 95 -3.45 9.70 -9.40
CA VAL A 95 -3.13 10.97 -8.74
C VAL A 95 -2.81 10.70 -7.26
N ASN A 96 -1.65 10.12 -6.99
CA ASN A 96 -1.21 9.82 -5.64
C ASN A 96 0.11 10.52 -5.37
N ARG A 97 0.06 11.49 -4.44
CA ARG A 97 1.25 12.04 -3.79
C ARG A 97 1.81 10.98 -2.86
N SER A 98 3.10 11.05 -2.57
CA SER A 98 3.69 10.21 -1.53
C SER A 98 2.99 10.46 -0.19
N TYR A 99 2.89 9.45 0.66
CA TYR A 99 2.53 9.66 2.08
C TYR A 99 3.61 10.43 2.84
N LEU A 100 4.82 10.43 2.31
CA LEU A 100 5.97 11.11 2.85
C LEU A 100 6.37 12.23 1.88
N ASP A 101 6.19 13.46 2.33
CA ASP A 101 6.52 14.71 1.63
C ASP A 101 5.68 15.01 0.37
#